data_AF-R1G0L7-F1
#
_entry.id   AF-R1G0L7-F1
#
_cell.length_a   1.000
_cell.length_b   1.000
_cell.length_c   1.000
_cell.angle_alpha   90.00
_cell.angle_beta   90.00
_cell.angle_gamma   90.00
#
_symmetry.space_group_name_H-M   'P 1'
#
loop_
_entity.id
_entity.type
_entity.pdbx_description
1 polymer ?
#
loop_
_entity_poly.entity_id
_entity_poly.type
_entity_poly.pdbx_seq_one_letter_code
_entity_poly.pdbx_strand_id
1 'polypeptide(L)'
;MRSRELRFGLGVFVLSLGVLLVRFLVPRPVGMADNGDGWRLLCDLGGRHPELKSEYYVHFSYGPGAACKSDYISSQAWLDWLASKAGTLLGSSAQLNLLVLGAITCVLVAVGVTAAVLALDLSVRNRVIAAVLLLLVMADSAFFGYFASVLSEGAGFLGMLLTAGGLLLMHRTGAWRYWGAALTVVGALIGLNAKSQTLLLIPLFLLALVLVRPLGKRGWARWALPLGVLVLVGAGTAVVQSQGDPANAEYREANMFHVVFDSIVDGKHDTDADLAALGLPPSAKKFIGKGWWEARPWTDADYNAYSDQISRRNVVRYYAGHPKRTLQILQQGAVDTLTARPPRLGSFSETSGLPPMAQEFRVPVFSGLSALVAPLGLVVLVPVWLLTAWAGVRAFRRRAREYGIVVFFLLLFAVGQFGLSALGEGVEGVKHQLLTLFPTCLAFVFAALSLLPRPAPPVEDDVEAEPVTEVFDAFREPERSAFR
;
A
#
# COMPACT_ATOMS: atom_id res chain seq x y z
N MET A 1 22.68 18.85 -18.32
CA MET A 1 21.76 17.71 -18.05
C MET A 1 20.78 17.97 -16.90
N ARG A 2 21.21 18.44 -15.71
CA ARG A 2 20.31 18.68 -14.55
C ARG A 2 19.10 19.57 -14.82
N SER A 3 19.24 20.67 -15.58
CA SER A 3 18.12 21.58 -15.87
C SER A 3 17.02 20.94 -16.73
N ARG A 4 17.38 20.05 -17.68
CA ARG A 4 16.41 19.33 -18.52
C ARG A 4 15.63 18.28 -17.72
N GLU A 5 16.32 17.54 -16.84
CA GLU A 5 15.66 16.57 -15.95
C GLU A 5 14.70 17.26 -14.97
N LEU A 6 15.10 18.39 -14.39
CA LEU A 6 14.23 19.17 -13.49
C LEU A 6 13.00 19.71 -14.20
N ARG A 7 13.15 20.26 -15.42
CA ARG A 7 12.01 20.73 -16.23
C ARG A 7 11.06 19.58 -16.58
N PHE A 8 11.61 18.42 -16.96
CA PHE A 8 10.81 17.24 -17.23
C PHE A 8 10.06 16.76 -15.98
N GLY A 9 10.74 16.67 -14.83
CA GLY A 9 10.14 16.31 -13.56
C GLY A 9 9.03 17.26 -13.14
N LEU A 10 9.24 18.57 -13.27
CA LEU A 10 8.22 19.58 -13.01
C LEU A 10 7.02 19.42 -13.95
N GLY A 11 7.25 19.13 -15.23
CA GLY A 11 6.19 18.84 -16.20
C GLY A 11 5.37 17.61 -15.81
N VAL A 12 6.02 16.51 -15.42
CA VAL A 12 5.35 15.30 -14.93
C VAL A 12 4.53 15.62 -13.68
N PHE A 13 5.08 16.37 -12.73
CA PHE A 13 4.38 16.76 -11.50
C PHE A 13 3.13 17.58 -11.79
N VAL A 14 3.25 18.67 -12.56
CA VAL A 14 2.12 19.58 -12.85
C VAL A 14 1.02 18.84 -13.62
N LEU A 15 1.38 18.04 -14.62
CA LEU A 15 0.40 17.26 -15.39
C LEU A 15 -0.27 16.19 -14.53
N SER A 16 0.49 15.47 -13.71
CA SER A 16 -0.06 14.45 -12.80
C SER A 16 -1.02 15.10 -11.81
N LEU A 17 -0.64 16.22 -11.20
CA LEU A 17 -1.49 16.94 -10.26
C LEU A 17 -2.76 17.45 -10.94
N GLY A 18 -2.65 18.05 -12.12
CA GLY A 18 -3.80 18.52 -12.89
C GLY A 18 -4.79 17.39 -13.20
N VAL A 19 -4.29 16.24 -13.69
CA VAL A 19 -5.14 15.07 -13.98
C VAL A 19 -5.81 14.53 -12.71
N LEU A 20 -5.07 14.42 -11.60
CA LEU A 20 -5.60 13.92 -10.34
C LEU A 20 -6.66 14.87 -9.74
N LEU A 21 -6.45 16.18 -9.80
CA LEU A 21 -7.44 17.17 -9.32
C LEU A 21 -8.69 17.18 -10.20
N VAL A 22 -8.55 17.05 -11.52
CA VAL A 22 -9.70 16.91 -12.43
C VAL A 22 -10.46 15.62 -12.12
N ARG A 23 -9.75 14.49 -11.96
CA ARG A 23 -10.33 13.20 -11.55
C ARG A 23 -11.05 13.28 -10.21
N PHE A 24 -10.52 14.08 -9.29
CA PHE A 24 -11.08 14.29 -7.98
C PHE A 24 -12.38 15.07 -8.04
N LEU A 25 -12.35 16.27 -8.63
CA LEU A 25 -13.38 17.30 -8.45
C LEU A 25 -14.42 17.35 -9.57
N VAL A 26 -14.11 16.87 -10.79
CA VAL A 26 -14.92 17.11 -11.99
C VAL A 26 -15.55 15.81 -12.52
N PRO A 27 -16.88 15.73 -12.74
CA PRO A 27 -17.88 16.81 -12.56
C PRO A 27 -18.31 17.01 -11.11
N ARG A 28 -17.93 16.08 -10.23
CA ARG A 28 -18.25 16.11 -8.80
C ARG A 28 -17.12 15.44 -8.00
N PRO A 29 -16.88 15.89 -6.75
CA PRO A 29 -15.95 15.26 -5.83
C PRO A 29 -16.22 13.77 -5.63
N VAL A 30 -15.14 12.99 -5.49
CA VAL A 30 -15.20 11.58 -5.10
C VAL A 30 -14.34 11.30 -3.88
N GLY A 31 -14.88 10.48 -2.99
CA GLY A 31 -14.17 9.91 -1.86
C GLY A 31 -14.58 8.47 -1.65
N MET A 32 -14.36 7.96 -0.45
CA MET A 32 -14.88 6.67 0.00
C MET A 32 -15.68 6.87 1.28
N ALA A 33 -16.90 6.34 1.30
CA ALA A 33 -17.77 6.37 2.47
C ALA A 33 -17.15 5.60 3.63
N ASP A 34 -17.54 5.97 4.84
CA ASP A 34 -16.98 5.38 6.05
C ASP A 34 -17.76 4.12 6.43
N ASN A 35 -17.07 2.98 6.51
CA ASN A 35 -17.64 1.71 6.94
C ASN A 35 -17.84 1.60 8.47
N GLY A 36 -17.73 2.72 9.19
CA GLY A 36 -17.77 2.77 10.65
C GLY A 36 -16.40 2.56 11.29
N ASP A 37 -15.32 2.62 10.52
CA ASP A 37 -13.95 2.58 11.04
C ASP A 37 -13.38 3.98 11.31
N GLY A 38 -13.89 4.98 10.59
CA GLY A 38 -13.35 6.33 10.55
C GLY A 38 -13.58 7.13 11.82
N TRP A 39 -14.52 6.71 12.68
CA TRP A 39 -14.68 7.32 14.01
C TRP A 39 -13.37 7.29 14.80
N ARG A 40 -12.53 6.24 14.62
CA ARG A 40 -11.26 6.09 15.34
C ARG A 40 -10.29 7.23 15.03
N LEU A 41 -10.25 7.68 13.78
CA LEU A 41 -9.41 8.80 13.33
C LEU A 41 -10.04 10.15 13.65
N LEU A 42 -11.35 10.27 13.43
CA LEU A 42 -12.09 11.48 13.74
C LEU A 42 -12.07 11.82 15.23
N CYS A 43 -12.11 10.80 16.09
CA CYS A 43 -12.17 10.95 17.53
C CYS A 43 -10.98 11.74 18.10
N ASP A 44 -9.75 11.32 17.79
CA ASP A 44 -8.54 12.01 18.26
C ASP A 44 -8.34 13.37 17.57
N LEU A 45 -8.90 13.53 16.37
CA LEU A 45 -8.92 14.81 15.68
C LEU A 45 -9.96 15.78 16.28
N GLY A 46 -10.88 15.32 17.13
CA GLY A 46 -12.00 16.11 17.68
C GLY A 46 -13.18 16.28 16.72
N GLY A 47 -13.24 15.45 15.67
CA GLY A 47 -14.28 15.46 14.65
C GLY A 47 -15.49 14.59 15.05
N ARG A 48 -16.68 15.01 14.65
CA ARG A 48 -17.91 14.25 14.83
C ARG A 48 -17.96 13.09 13.84
N HIS A 49 -18.18 11.88 14.33
CA HIS A 49 -18.62 10.78 13.48
C HIS A 49 -20.10 10.99 13.08
N PRO A 50 -20.45 10.89 11.80
CA PRO A 50 -21.83 11.04 11.35
C PRO A 50 -22.76 9.95 11.93
N GLU A 51 -24.06 10.22 11.93
CA GLU A 51 -25.09 9.29 12.43
C GLU A 51 -25.23 8.04 11.52
N LEU A 52 -26.08 7.10 11.95
CA LEU A 52 -26.39 5.84 11.27
C LEU A 52 -26.44 6.01 9.74
N LYS A 53 -25.71 5.15 9.00
CA LYS A 53 -25.55 5.09 7.52
C LYS A 53 -24.32 5.82 6.92
N SER A 54 -23.20 5.88 7.66
CA SER A 54 -21.92 6.41 7.16
C SER A 54 -21.40 5.73 5.89
N GLU A 55 -21.86 4.51 5.60
CA GLU A 55 -21.55 3.71 4.41
C GLU A 55 -22.21 4.22 3.12
N TYR A 56 -23.33 4.93 3.23
CA TYR A 56 -24.17 5.26 2.08
C TYR A 56 -23.58 6.38 1.23
N TYR A 57 -22.95 7.35 1.87
CA TYR A 57 -22.47 8.58 1.23
C TYR A 57 -21.14 9.02 1.82
N VAL A 58 -20.36 9.71 1.00
CA VAL A 58 -19.13 10.37 1.45
C VAL A 58 -19.46 11.68 2.16
N HIS A 59 -18.98 11.83 3.38
CA HIS A 59 -19.06 13.07 4.15
C HIS A 59 -17.80 13.90 3.91
N PHE A 60 -17.85 14.88 3.00
CA PHE A 60 -16.67 15.71 2.71
C PHE A 60 -16.32 16.72 3.83
N SER A 61 -17.20 16.90 4.81
CA SER A 61 -17.01 17.83 5.92
C SER A 61 -17.46 17.18 7.22
N TYR A 62 -16.53 17.09 8.17
CA TYR A 62 -16.78 16.64 9.53
C TYR A 62 -16.67 17.83 10.48
N GLY A 63 -17.77 18.16 11.14
CA GLY A 63 -17.82 19.21 12.17
C GLY A 63 -17.17 18.77 13.49
N PRO A 64 -17.12 19.66 14.50
CA PRO A 64 -16.63 19.32 15.83
C PRO A 64 -17.50 18.23 16.48
N GLY A 65 -16.85 17.27 17.15
CA GLY A 65 -17.48 16.17 17.89
C GLY A 65 -17.37 16.32 19.40
N ALA A 66 -18.01 15.41 20.13
CA ALA A 66 -17.78 15.28 21.57
C ALA A 66 -16.34 14.82 21.83
N ALA A 67 -15.77 15.24 22.96
CA ALA A 67 -14.45 14.79 23.36
C ALA A 67 -14.45 13.27 23.54
N CYS A 68 -13.55 12.60 22.84
CA CYS A 68 -13.33 11.16 22.96
C CYS A 68 -11.84 10.87 22.73
N LYS A 69 -11.45 9.62 22.97
CA LYS A 69 -10.09 9.15 22.72
C LYS A 69 -10.15 7.80 22.01
N SER A 70 -9.35 7.65 20.97
CA SER A 70 -9.06 6.35 20.36
C SER A 70 -7.65 5.92 20.73
N ASP A 71 -7.47 4.63 21.04
CA ASP A 71 -6.12 4.06 21.13
C ASP A 71 -5.62 3.59 19.75
N TYR A 72 -6.40 3.79 18.69
CA TYR A 72 -6.06 3.33 17.34
C TYR A 72 -4.94 4.17 16.73
N ILE A 73 -3.84 3.50 16.36
CA ILE A 73 -2.73 4.16 15.69
C ILE A 73 -2.84 3.97 14.18
N SER A 74 -2.82 5.10 13.46
CA SER A 74 -2.60 5.12 12.01
C SER A 74 -1.88 6.39 11.58
N SER A 75 -0.97 6.26 10.62
CA SER A 75 -0.36 7.40 9.91
C SER A 75 -1.37 8.22 9.10
N GLN A 76 -2.57 7.68 8.83
CA GLN A 76 -3.68 8.44 8.26
C GLN A 76 -4.01 9.68 9.12
N ALA A 77 -3.89 9.55 10.45
CA ALA A 77 -4.12 10.67 11.37
C ALA A 77 -3.16 11.86 11.12
N TRP A 78 -1.95 11.64 10.57
CA TRP A 78 -1.06 12.74 10.21
C TRP A 78 -1.55 13.50 8.99
N LEU A 79 -2.11 12.79 8.01
CA LEU A 79 -2.72 13.39 6.83
C LEU A 79 -3.99 14.15 7.19
N ASP A 80 -4.82 13.56 8.06
CA ASP A 80 -6.05 14.18 8.56
C ASP A 80 -5.75 15.43 9.39
N TRP A 81 -4.74 15.37 10.26
CA TRP A 81 -4.26 16.53 11.03
C TRP A 81 -3.74 17.64 10.11
N LEU A 82 -2.93 17.30 9.11
CA LEU A 82 -2.41 18.27 8.15
C LEU A 82 -3.56 18.91 7.35
N ALA A 83 -4.52 18.11 6.90
CA ALA A 83 -5.71 18.57 6.19
C ALA A 83 -6.61 19.45 7.07
N SER A 84 -6.74 19.14 8.36
CA SER A 84 -7.44 19.98 9.34
C SER A 84 -6.79 21.35 9.46
N LYS A 85 -5.46 21.41 9.70
CA LYS A 85 -4.73 22.68 9.80
C LYS A 85 -4.76 23.49 8.51
N ALA A 86 -4.54 22.85 7.36
CA ALA A 86 -4.64 23.49 6.06
C ALA A 86 -6.06 24.00 5.80
N GLY A 87 -7.08 23.22 6.18
CA GLY A 87 -8.48 23.63 6.09
C GLY A 87 -8.77 24.88 6.91
N THR A 88 -8.31 24.95 8.16
CA THR A 88 -8.46 26.14 9.01
C THR A 88 -7.80 27.37 8.37
N LEU A 89 -6.59 27.21 7.82
CA LEU A 89 -5.88 28.30 7.12
C LEU A 89 -6.63 28.78 5.86
N LEU A 90 -7.37 27.88 5.22
CA LEU A 90 -8.23 28.17 4.06
C LEU A 90 -9.65 28.63 4.45
N GLY A 91 -9.91 28.85 5.74
CA GLY A 91 -11.20 29.35 6.25
C GLY A 91 -12.29 28.28 6.41
N SER A 92 -11.96 26.99 6.35
CA SER A 92 -12.90 25.90 6.65
C SER A 92 -13.23 25.87 8.15
N SER A 93 -14.52 25.85 8.48
CA SER A 93 -15.01 25.65 9.84
C SER A 93 -15.10 24.17 10.25
N ALA A 94 -14.88 23.25 9.31
CA ALA A 94 -14.87 21.82 9.57
C ALA A 94 -13.62 21.41 10.36
N GLN A 95 -13.77 20.45 11.27
CA GLN A 95 -12.64 19.82 11.95
C GLN A 95 -11.78 19.02 10.97
N LEU A 96 -12.43 18.35 10.01
CA LEU A 96 -11.79 17.74 8.86
C LEU A 96 -12.59 18.03 7.59
N ASN A 97 -11.90 18.48 6.54
CA ASN A 97 -12.47 18.66 5.21
C ASN A 97 -11.78 17.70 4.23
N LEU A 98 -12.50 16.70 3.73
CA LEU A 98 -11.95 15.70 2.83
C LEU A 98 -11.60 16.25 1.45
N LEU A 99 -12.13 17.42 1.06
CA LEU A 99 -11.67 18.11 -0.16
C LEU A 99 -10.23 18.60 0.01
N VAL A 100 -9.89 19.10 1.20
CA VAL A 100 -8.52 19.54 1.52
C VAL A 100 -7.60 18.33 1.63
N LEU A 101 -8.03 17.27 2.32
CA LEU A 101 -7.29 16.01 2.40
C LEU A 101 -7.03 15.43 1.00
N GLY A 102 -8.07 15.31 0.18
CA GLY A 102 -7.95 14.80 -1.19
C GLY A 102 -7.03 15.63 -2.08
N ALA A 103 -7.00 16.96 -1.89
CA ALA A 103 -6.05 17.82 -2.60
C ALA A 103 -4.61 17.60 -2.15
N ILE A 104 -4.37 17.48 -0.83
CA ILE A 104 -3.05 17.17 -0.26
C ILE A 104 -2.57 15.80 -0.77
N THR A 105 -3.42 14.78 -0.74
CA THR A 105 -3.05 13.45 -1.23
C THR A 105 -2.82 13.46 -2.74
N CYS A 106 -3.57 14.22 -3.55
CA CYS A 106 -3.26 14.41 -4.97
C CYS A 106 -1.85 14.99 -5.19
N VAL A 107 -1.43 15.96 -4.38
CA VAL A 107 -0.05 16.50 -4.42
C VAL A 107 0.96 15.42 -4.08
N LEU A 108 0.75 14.67 -3.00
CA LEU A 108 1.69 13.62 -2.56
C LEU A 108 1.77 12.46 -3.57
N VAL A 109 0.65 12.08 -4.18
CA VAL A 109 0.61 11.09 -5.27
C VAL A 109 1.36 11.62 -6.49
N ALA A 110 1.17 12.88 -6.88
CA ALA A 110 1.92 13.49 -7.99
C ALA A 110 3.43 13.53 -7.72
N VAL A 111 3.85 13.78 -6.46
CA VAL A 111 5.25 13.65 -6.03
C VAL A 111 5.75 12.22 -6.21
N GLY A 112 4.98 11.23 -5.74
CA GLY A 112 5.32 9.81 -5.85
C GLY A 112 5.48 9.34 -7.30
N VAL A 113 4.54 9.70 -8.17
CA VAL A 113 4.61 9.40 -9.62
C VAL A 113 5.84 10.08 -10.24
N THR A 114 6.07 11.35 -9.95
CA THR A 114 7.22 12.11 -10.48
C THR A 114 8.54 11.49 -10.05
N ALA A 115 8.67 11.16 -8.77
CA ALA A 115 9.85 10.51 -8.22
C ALA A 115 10.13 9.16 -8.87
N ALA A 116 9.10 8.31 -9.00
CA ALA A 116 9.21 7.02 -9.68
C ALA A 116 9.67 7.21 -11.12
N VAL A 117 9.01 8.07 -11.90
CA VAL A 117 9.30 8.31 -13.32
C VAL A 117 10.70 8.89 -13.54
N LEU A 118 11.15 9.82 -12.69
CA LEU A 118 12.51 10.39 -12.75
C LEU A 118 13.59 9.36 -12.42
N ALA A 119 13.27 8.36 -11.61
CA ALA A 119 14.20 7.28 -11.28
C ALA A 119 14.36 6.25 -12.42
N LEU A 120 13.38 6.14 -13.33
CA LEU A 120 13.41 5.15 -14.39
C LEU A 120 14.47 5.47 -15.44
N ASP A 121 15.35 4.50 -15.69
CA ASP A 121 16.32 4.56 -16.78
C ASP A 121 15.68 4.15 -18.12
N LEU A 122 14.78 5.00 -18.61
CA LEU A 122 13.96 4.78 -19.80
C LEU A 122 14.02 6.01 -20.72
N SER A 123 13.71 5.81 -22.00
CA SER A 123 13.52 6.92 -22.94
C SER A 123 12.39 7.86 -22.48
N VAL A 124 12.37 9.11 -22.94
CA VAL A 124 11.32 10.09 -22.58
C VAL A 124 9.92 9.54 -22.88
N ARG A 125 9.73 8.91 -24.05
CA ARG A 125 8.47 8.25 -24.42
C ARG A 125 8.06 7.20 -23.38
N ASN A 126 8.98 6.33 -22.99
CA ASN A 126 8.71 5.25 -22.04
C ASN A 126 8.50 5.78 -20.60
N ARG A 127 9.13 6.91 -20.24
CA ARG A 127 8.85 7.63 -18.98
C ARG A 127 7.44 8.24 -18.96
N VAL A 128 6.96 8.77 -20.09
CA VAL A 128 5.57 9.22 -20.22
C VAL A 128 4.60 8.05 -20.09
N ILE A 129 4.89 6.92 -20.74
CA ILE A 129 4.10 5.68 -20.57
C ILE A 129 4.08 5.26 -19.10
N ALA A 130 5.21 5.29 -18.41
CA ALA A 130 5.28 4.98 -16.98
C ALA A 130 4.42 5.93 -16.13
N ALA A 131 4.48 7.24 -16.40
CA ALA A 131 3.64 8.22 -15.71
C ALA A 131 2.16 7.91 -15.90
N VAL A 132 1.74 7.61 -17.14
CA VAL A 132 0.35 7.25 -17.46
C VAL A 132 -0.05 5.95 -16.73
N LEU A 133 0.74 4.89 -16.80
CA LEU A 133 0.41 3.62 -16.14
C LEU A 133 0.31 3.75 -14.62
N LEU A 134 1.20 4.51 -13.99
CA LEU A 134 1.13 4.79 -12.56
C LEU A 134 -0.12 5.61 -12.24
N LEU A 135 -0.41 6.67 -13.00
CA LEU A 135 -1.63 7.45 -12.83
C LEU A 135 -2.89 6.62 -13.02
N LEU A 136 -2.91 5.65 -13.94
CA LEU A 136 -4.05 4.74 -14.12
C LEU A 136 -4.26 3.84 -12.90
N VAL A 137 -3.21 3.41 -12.21
CA VAL A 137 -3.35 2.71 -10.92
C VAL A 137 -3.89 3.69 -9.87
N MET A 138 -3.26 4.85 -9.69
CA MET A 138 -3.64 5.78 -8.62
C MET A 138 -5.05 6.37 -8.79
N ALA A 139 -5.46 6.63 -10.03
CA ALA A 139 -6.77 7.17 -10.39
C ALA A 139 -7.87 6.11 -10.51
N ASP A 140 -7.51 4.82 -10.38
CA ASP A 140 -8.45 3.72 -10.50
C ASP A 140 -9.59 3.84 -9.48
N SER A 141 -10.80 3.52 -9.91
CA SER A 141 -12.02 3.71 -9.14
C SER A 141 -12.11 2.83 -7.88
N ALA A 142 -11.33 1.76 -7.78
CA ALA A 142 -11.22 0.98 -6.54
C ALA A 142 -10.32 1.64 -5.47
N PHE A 143 -9.37 2.51 -5.87
CA PHE A 143 -8.37 3.04 -4.94
C PHE A 143 -8.54 4.54 -4.69
N PHE A 144 -8.90 5.31 -5.72
CA PHE A 144 -8.84 6.77 -5.68
C PHE A 144 -9.67 7.38 -4.54
N GLY A 145 -10.86 6.82 -4.27
CA GLY A 145 -11.74 7.28 -3.20
C GLY A 145 -11.09 7.26 -1.81
N TYR A 146 -10.17 6.32 -1.55
CA TYR A 146 -9.49 6.20 -0.27
C TYR A 146 -8.50 7.34 0.01
N PHE A 147 -8.06 8.09 -1.02
CA PHE A 147 -7.25 9.29 -0.81
C PHE A 147 -8.05 10.47 -0.27
N ALA A 148 -9.38 10.38 -0.28
CA ALA A 148 -10.32 11.35 0.29
C ALA A 148 -11.34 10.61 1.15
N SER A 149 -10.86 9.94 2.21
CA SER A 149 -11.69 9.26 3.21
C SER A 149 -11.03 9.28 4.58
N VAL A 150 -11.82 8.95 5.61
CA VAL A 150 -11.37 8.72 6.99
C VAL A 150 -10.98 7.26 7.19
N LEU A 151 -10.31 6.66 6.21
CA LEU A 151 -9.92 5.24 6.24
C LEU A 151 -8.41 5.11 6.00
N SER A 152 -7.79 4.16 6.68
CA SER A 152 -6.33 4.01 6.70
C SER A 152 -5.73 3.45 5.40
N GLU A 153 -6.53 2.86 4.52
CA GLU A 153 -6.06 2.29 3.26
C GLU A 153 -5.40 3.35 2.36
N GLY A 154 -5.89 4.59 2.37
CA GLY A 154 -5.33 5.71 1.60
C GLY A 154 -3.87 6.01 1.94
N ALA A 155 -3.55 6.09 3.25
CA ALA A 155 -2.18 6.20 3.74
C ALA A 155 -1.32 5.01 3.30
N GLY A 156 -1.87 3.79 3.37
CA GLY A 156 -1.19 2.57 2.89
C GLY A 156 -0.79 2.68 1.42
N PHE A 157 -1.73 3.00 0.53
CA PHE A 157 -1.49 3.14 -0.90
C PHE A 157 -0.46 4.22 -1.22
N LEU A 158 -0.58 5.38 -0.57
CA LEU A 158 0.35 6.48 -0.73
C LEU A 158 1.77 6.09 -0.29
N GLY A 159 1.89 5.47 0.89
CA GLY A 159 3.17 5.03 1.43
C GLY A 159 3.87 4.01 0.54
N MET A 160 3.13 3.07 -0.08
CA MET A 160 3.67 2.11 -1.03
C MET A 160 4.24 2.80 -2.29
N LEU A 161 3.51 3.76 -2.87
CA LEU A 161 3.97 4.51 -4.04
C LEU A 161 5.24 5.32 -3.72
N LEU A 162 5.22 6.08 -2.61
CA LEU A 162 6.36 6.91 -2.19
C LEU A 162 7.59 6.05 -1.88
N THR A 163 7.40 4.90 -1.20
CA THR A 163 8.48 3.95 -0.92
C THR A 163 9.05 3.36 -2.19
N ALA A 164 8.20 2.94 -3.14
CA ALA A 164 8.65 2.41 -4.44
C ALA A 164 9.46 3.45 -5.22
N GLY A 165 8.95 4.68 -5.35
CA GLY A 165 9.66 5.78 -6.01
C GLY A 165 10.97 6.16 -5.30
N GLY A 166 10.95 6.20 -3.97
CA GLY A 166 12.11 6.46 -3.13
C GLY A 166 13.21 5.42 -3.29
N LEU A 167 12.86 4.13 -3.24
CA LEU A 167 13.79 3.02 -3.45
C LEU A 167 14.42 3.06 -4.84
N LEU A 168 13.67 3.40 -5.89
CA LEU A 168 14.22 3.60 -7.23
C LEU A 168 15.18 4.79 -7.27
N LEU A 169 14.79 5.94 -6.73
CA LEU A 169 15.64 7.15 -6.68
C LEU A 169 16.92 6.93 -5.87
N MET A 170 16.87 6.12 -4.80
CA MET A 170 18.07 5.76 -4.03
C MET A 170 19.12 5.04 -4.88
N HIS A 171 18.75 4.38 -5.98
CA HIS A 171 19.72 3.74 -6.89
C HIS A 171 20.42 4.75 -7.81
N ARG A 172 19.95 6.00 -7.91
CA ARG A 172 20.61 7.08 -8.66
C ARG A 172 21.87 7.56 -7.92
N THR A 173 22.65 8.42 -8.58
CA THR A 173 23.86 9.06 -8.02
C THR A 173 23.60 10.52 -7.67
N GLY A 174 24.51 11.12 -6.88
CA GLY A 174 24.43 12.53 -6.47
C GLY A 174 23.21 12.86 -5.58
N ALA A 175 22.68 14.07 -5.70
CA ALA A 175 21.59 14.58 -4.87
C ALA A 175 20.31 13.72 -4.94
N TRP A 176 20.00 13.14 -6.11
CA TRP A 176 18.82 12.29 -6.31
C TRP A 176 18.78 11.10 -5.36
N ARG A 177 19.94 10.55 -4.99
CA ARG A 177 20.05 9.46 -4.03
C ARG A 177 19.54 9.83 -2.64
N TYR A 178 19.89 11.04 -2.18
CA TYR A 178 19.51 11.54 -0.87
C TYR A 178 18.04 11.96 -0.83
N TRP A 179 17.54 12.55 -1.93
CA TRP A 179 16.10 12.77 -2.12
C TRP A 179 15.33 11.45 -2.11
N GLY A 180 15.83 10.41 -2.77
CA GLY A 180 15.27 9.07 -2.72
C GLY A 180 15.23 8.51 -1.30
N ALA A 181 16.28 8.71 -0.51
CA ALA A 181 16.32 8.28 0.89
C ALA A 181 15.29 9.02 1.75
N ALA A 182 15.19 10.34 1.63
CA ALA A 182 14.17 11.13 2.33
C ALA A 182 12.76 10.67 1.96
N LEU A 183 12.49 10.48 0.66
CA LEU A 183 11.21 9.97 0.17
C LEU A 183 10.91 8.56 0.66
N THR A 184 11.92 7.71 0.77
CA THR A 184 11.79 6.35 1.32
C THR A 184 11.47 6.38 2.80
N VAL A 185 12.07 7.29 3.59
CA VAL A 185 11.74 7.49 5.00
C VAL A 185 10.29 7.94 5.15
N VAL A 186 9.89 8.98 4.43
CA VAL A 186 8.50 9.50 4.48
C VAL A 186 7.50 8.45 4.03
N GLY A 187 7.75 7.82 2.89
CA GLY A 187 6.89 6.78 2.34
C GLY A 187 6.76 5.57 3.26
N ALA A 188 7.85 5.11 3.87
CA ALA A 188 7.83 3.98 4.79
C ALA A 188 7.15 4.34 6.11
N LEU A 189 7.37 5.53 6.67
CA LEU A 189 6.68 5.95 7.89
C LEU A 189 5.17 6.03 7.67
N ILE A 190 4.72 6.58 6.55
CA ILE A 190 3.30 6.62 6.18
C ILE A 190 2.79 5.18 5.93
N GLY A 191 3.45 4.41 5.06
CA GLY A 191 2.94 3.11 4.61
C GLY A 191 2.96 2.02 5.67
N LEU A 192 4.05 1.89 6.44
CA LEU A 192 4.18 0.85 7.46
C LEU A 192 3.22 1.08 8.63
N ASN A 193 2.99 2.34 9.00
CA ASN A 193 2.13 2.74 10.11
C ASN A 193 0.68 3.03 9.69
N ALA A 194 0.27 2.70 8.46
CA ALA A 194 -1.09 2.92 8.01
C ALA A 194 -2.09 2.02 8.76
N LYS A 195 -1.78 0.74 8.90
CA LYS A 195 -2.65 -0.25 9.57
C LYS A 195 -1.79 -1.29 10.28
N SER A 196 -2.34 -2.01 11.26
CA SER A 196 -1.65 -3.15 11.88
C SER A 196 -1.16 -4.18 10.85
N GLN A 197 -1.95 -4.41 9.80
CA GLN A 197 -1.61 -5.29 8.69
C GLN A 197 -0.38 -4.85 7.90
N THR A 198 -0.14 -3.54 7.79
CA THR A 198 1.00 -2.99 7.06
C THR A 198 2.29 -3.07 7.86
N LEU A 199 2.26 -3.28 9.18
CA LEU A 199 3.49 -3.46 9.98
C LEU A 199 4.25 -4.75 9.60
N LEU A 200 3.55 -5.75 9.08
CA LEU A 200 4.18 -6.97 8.57
C LEU A 200 5.06 -6.73 7.33
N LEU A 201 5.04 -5.53 6.75
CA LEU A 201 5.98 -5.09 5.72
C LEU A 201 7.39 -4.86 6.22
N ILE A 202 7.61 -4.68 7.53
CA ILE A 202 8.93 -4.31 8.06
C ILE A 202 10.02 -5.26 7.52
N PRO A 203 9.90 -6.61 7.61
CA PRO A 203 10.91 -7.51 7.04
C PRO A 203 11.14 -7.34 5.54
N LEU A 204 10.09 -7.08 4.76
CA LEU A 204 10.19 -6.86 3.31
C LEU A 204 10.86 -5.52 2.99
N PHE A 205 10.58 -4.48 3.77
CA PHE A 205 11.25 -3.19 3.68
C PHE A 205 12.74 -3.30 4.05
N LEU A 206 13.07 -4.03 5.13
CA LEU A 206 14.45 -4.32 5.50
C LEU A 206 15.19 -5.03 4.37
N LEU A 207 14.58 -6.08 3.81
CA LEU A 207 15.15 -6.82 2.69
C LEU A 207 15.37 -5.92 1.48
N ALA A 208 14.39 -5.08 1.14
CA ALA A 208 14.51 -4.12 0.03
C ALA A 208 15.68 -3.15 0.25
N LEU A 209 15.82 -2.58 1.45
CA LEU A 209 16.92 -1.67 1.81
C LEU A 209 18.29 -2.37 1.76
N VAL A 210 18.39 -3.59 2.28
CA VAL A 210 19.63 -4.40 2.22
C VAL A 210 20.02 -4.67 0.76
N LEU A 211 19.03 -4.80 -0.11
CA LEU A 211 19.26 -5.00 -1.53
C LEU A 211 19.59 -3.69 -2.26
N VAL A 212 19.33 -2.49 -1.73
CA VAL A 212 19.76 -1.23 -2.37
C VAL A 212 21.29 -1.14 -2.41
N ARG A 213 21.88 -1.15 -3.61
CA ARG A 213 23.35 -1.03 -3.77
C ARG A 213 23.73 0.34 -4.34
N PRO A 214 24.44 1.21 -3.59
CA PRO A 214 25.03 2.41 -4.18
C PRO A 214 26.05 2.06 -5.26
N LEU A 215 25.91 2.68 -6.42
CA LEU A 215 26.95 2.68 -7.46
C LEU A 215 28.22 3.36 -6.92
N GLY A 216 29.38 2.75 -7.18
CA GLY A 216 30.70 3.33 -6.87
C GLY A 216 31.17 3.24 -5.41
N LYS A 217 30.37 2.74 -4.46
CA LYS A 217 30.81 2.54 -3.06
C LYS A 217 31.13 1.07 -2.75
N ARG A 218 32.31 0.83 -2.19
CA ARG A 218 32.78 -0.50 -1.74
C ARG A 218 32.79 -0.57 -0.20
N GLY A 219 32.88 -1.77 0.36
CA GLY A 219 32.98 -2.00 1.81
C GLY A 219 31.78 -1.48 2.60
N TRP A 220 32.00 -1.06 3.85
CA TRP A 220 30.96 -0.57 4.78
C TRP A 220 30.28 0.73 4.34
N ALA A 221 30.96 1.58 3.55
CA ALA A 221 30.42 2.84 3.08
C ALA A 221 29.16 2.69 2.20
N ARG A 222 28.92 1.49 1.63
CA ARG A 222 27.70 1.19 0.88
C ARG A 222 26.45 1.11 1.75
N TRP A 223 26.62 0.83 3.05
CA TRP A 223 25.54 0.60 4.00
C TRP A 223 25.12 1.85 4.77
N ALA A 224 25.95 2.88 4.82
CA ALA A 224 25.68 4.08 5.63
C ALA A 224 24.30 4.70 5.36
N LEU A 225 23.92 4.85 4.08
CA LEU A 225 22.62 5.45 3.74
C LEU A 225 21.44 4.51 4.01
N PRO A 226 21.42 3.23 3.56
CA PRO A 226 20.37 2.28 3.95
C PRO A 226 20.21 2.12 5.46
N LEU A 227 21.32 2.10 6.22
CA LEU A 227 21.29 2.03 7.69
C LEU A 227 20.70 3.31 8.29
N GLY A 228 21.04 4.49 7.76
CA GLY A 228 20.42 5.75 8.20
C GLY A 228 18.90 5.76 7.96
N VAL A 229 18.45 5.31 6.78
CA VAL A 229 17.02 5.16 6.48
C VAL A 229 16.37 4.17 7.45
N LEU A 230 17.01 3.03 7.69
CA LEU A 230 16.53 2.02 8.63
C LEU A 230 16.38 2.58 10.05
N VAL A 231 17.40 3.27 10.57
CA VAL A 231 17.36 3.87 11.91
C VAL A 231 16.22 4.89 12.01
N LEU A 232 16.06 5.77 11.03
CA LEU A 232 14.99 6.77 11.04
C LEU A 232 13.60 6.14 10.96
N VAL A 233 13.40 5.18 10.06
CA VAL A 233 12.10 4.49 9.93
C VAL A 233 11.82 3.62 11.16
N GLY A 234 12.82 2.92 11.68
CA GLY A 234 12.69 2.08 12.87
C GLY A 234 12.38 2.89 14.13
N ALA A 235 13.11 3.97 14.36
CA ALA A 235 12.86 4.88 15.48
C ALA A 235 11.50 5.57 15.34
N GLY A 236 11.17 6.09 14.15
CA GLY A 236 9.87 6.72 13.91
C GLY A 236 8.71 5.74 14.09
N THR A 237 8.82 4.52 13.56
CA THR A 237 7.82 3.47 13.77
C THR A 237 7.70 3.09 15.24
N ALA A 238 8.81 2.93 15.97
CA ALA A 238 8.76 2.64 17.39
C ALA A 238 8.08 3.75 18.21
N VAL A 239 8.34 5.02 17.90
CA VAL A 239 7.69 6.17 18.55
C VAL A 239 6.19 6.22 18.26
N VAL A 240 5.81 5.90 17.02
CA VAL A 240 4.39 5.90 16.62
C VAL A 240 3.65 4.74 17.27
N GLN A 241 4.24 3.56 17.28
CA GLN A 241 3.63 2.37 17.86
C GLN A 241 3.60 2.37 19.39
N SER A 242 4.38 3.22 20.06
CA SER A 242 4.34 3.35 21.52
C SER A 242 3.19 4.22 22.04
N GLN A 243 2.42 4.86 21.16
CA GLN A 243 1.37 5.83 21.54
C GLN A 243 -0.02 5.21 21.74
N GLY A 244 -0.20 3.91 21.49
CA GLY A 244 -1.51 3.27 21.46
C GLY A 244 -1.45 1.81 21.02
N ASP A 245 -2.56 1.29 20.52
CA ASP A 245 -2.72 -0.08 20.02
C ASP A 245 -3.15 -0.06 18.54
N PRO A 246 -2.26 -0.44 17.59
CA PRO A 246 -2.58 -0.43 16.16
C PRO A 246 -3.67 -1.44 15.77
N ALA A 247 -3.96 -2.42 16.62
CA ALA A 247 -4.97 -3.45 16.37
C ALA A 247 -6.24 -3.27 17.22
N ASN A 248 -6.15 -2.62 18.40
CA ASN A 248 -7.18 -2.48 19.42
C ASN A 248 -7.71 -3.83 19.96
N ALA A 249 -7.82 -4.00 21.28
CA ALA A 249 -8.21 -5.28 21.90
C ALA A 249 -9.59 -5.79 21.47
N GLU A 250 -10.59 -4.91 21.44
CA GLU A 250 -11.96 -5.26 21.04
C GLU A 250 -12.01 -5.66 19.56
N TYR A 251 -11.29 -4.94 18.71
CA TYR A 251 -11.22 -5.26 17.28
C TYR A 251 -10.45 -6.55 17.00
N ARG A 252 -9.47 -6.93 17.84
CA ARG A 252 -8.85 -8.25 17.73
C ARG A 252 -9.86 -9.37 17.99
N GLU A 253 -10.74 -9.19 18.97
CA GLU A 253 -11.79 -10.17 19.27
C GLU A 253 -12.86 -10.19 18.16
N ALA A 254 -13.34 -9.01 17.76
CA ALA A 254 -14.28 -8.88 16.64
C ALA A 254 -13.75 -9.53 15.37
N ASN A 255 -12.48 -9.30 15.01
CA ASN A 255 -11.87 -9.91 13.84
C ASN A 255 -11.83 -11.44 13.95
N MET A 256 -11.53 -12.00 15.13
CA MET A 256 -11.54 -13.45 15.33
C MET A 256 -12.94 -14.04 15.25
N PHE A 257 -13.93 -13.34 15.81
CA PHE A 257 -15.33 -13.70 15.67
C PHE A 257 -15.73 -13.76 14.19
N HIS A 258 -15.38 -12.74 13.40
CA HIS A 258 -15.63 -12.70 11.97
C HIS A 258 -14.92 -13.81 11.21
N VAL A 259 -13.65 -14.10 11.52
CA VAL A 259 -12.95 -15.26 10.91
C VAL A 259 -13.71 -16.56 11.14
N VAL A 260 -14.23 -16.77 12.36
CA VAL A 260 -14.97 -17.98 12.68
C VAL A 260 -16.33 -18.01 11.99
N PHE A 261 -17.15 -16.97 12.09
CA PHE A 261 -18.55 -17.02 11.69
C PHE A 261 -18.87 -16.48 10.29
N ASP A 262 -17.95 -15.75 9.65
CA ASP A 262 -18.10 -15.30 8.26
C ASP A 262 -17.28 -16.13 7.27
N SER A 263 -16.10 -16.65 7.69
CA SER A 263 -15.20 -17.41 6.81
C SER A 263 -15.24 -18.91 7.01
N ILE A 264 -15.02 -19.40 8.23
CA ILE A 264 -14.92 -20.84 8.49
C ILE A 264 -16.32 -21.47 8.53
N VAL A 265 -17.14 -21.01 9.46
CA VAL A 265 -18.51 -21.46 9.72
C VAL A 265 -19.48 -20.60 8.90
N ASP A 266 -19.29 -20.60 7.58
CA ASP A 266 -19.98 -19.71 6.64
C ASP A 266 -21.46 -20.03 6.37
N GLY A 267 -21.98 -21.12 6.98
CA GLY A 267 -23.35 -21.61 6.79
C GLY A 267 -23.63 -22.23 5.42
N LYS A 268 -22.64 -22.30 4.53
CA LYS A 268 -22.75 -22.86 3.17
C LYS A 268 -22.14 -24.26 3.09
N HIS A 269 -21.21 -24.57 3.99
CA HIS A 269 -20.54 -25.86 4.08
C HIS A 269 -20.97 -26.63 5.35
N ASP A 270 -20.27 -27.73 5.66
CA ASP A 270 -20.58 -28.59 6.81
C ASP A 270 -20.33 -27.85 8.14
N THR A 271 -21.34 -27.09 8.53
CA THR A 271 -21.34 -26.19 9.67
C THR A 271 -21.12 -26.95 10.98
N ASP A 272 -21.69 -28.16 11.11
CA ASP A 272 -21.54 -28.97 12.32
C ASP A 272 -20.12 -29.52 12.45
N ALA A 273 -19.54 -30.01 11.35
CA ALA A 273 -18.15 -30.43 11.34
C ALA A 273 -17.19 -29.27 11.63
N ASP A 274 -17.42 -28.09 11.02
CA ASP A 274 -16.57 -26.91 11.21
C ASP A 274 -16.63 -26.38 12.65
N LEU A 275 -17.82 -26.34 13.26
CA LEU A 275 -17.98 -26.01 14.68
C LEU A 275 -17.29 -27.03 15.59
N ALA A 276 -17.51 -28.34 15.34
CA ALA A 276 -16.88 -29.39 16.13
C ALA A 276 -15.35 -29.37 16.04
N ALA A 277 -14.80 -29.11 14.85
CA ALA A 277 -13.37 -28.98 14.62
C ALA A 277 -12.76 -27.75 15.33
N LEU A 278 -13.54 -26.69 15.51
CA LEU A 278 -13.19 -25.53 16.33
C LEU A 278 -13.51 -25.73 17.82
N GLY A 279 -14.14 -26.85 18.21
CA GLY A 279 -14.58 -27.14 19.58
C GLY A 279 -15.77 -26.28 20.06
N LEU A 280 -16.44 -25.61 19.13
CA LEU A 280 -17.58 -24.74 19.41
C LEU A 280 -18.89 -25.54 19.53
N PRO A 281 -19.81 -25.12 20.42
CA PRO A 281 -21.09 -25.81 20.57
C PRO A 281 -22.03 -25.53 19.37
N PRO A 282 -22.99 -26.43 19.08
CA PRO A 282 -24.00 -26.19 18.03
C PRO A 282 -24.82 -24.91 18.23
N SER A 283 -24.95 -24.43 19.47
CA SER A 283 -25.63 -23.15 19.79
C SER A 283 -24.94 -21.93 19.15
N ALA A 284 -23.66 -22.04 18.81
CA ALA A 284 -22.91 -20.97 18.15
C ALA A 284 -23.39 -20.66 16.72
N LYS A 285 -24.19 -21.55 16.10
CA LYS A 285 -24.81 -21.30 14.78
C LYS A 285 -25.62 -20.01 14.71
N LYS A 286 -26.12 -19.51 15.85
CA LYS A 286 -26.90 -18.25 15.94
C LYS A 286 -26.13 -17.00 15.49
N PHE A 287 -24.80 -17.10 15.39
CA PHE A 287 -23.89 -16.01 14.98
C PHE A 287 -23.54 -16.02 13.50
N ILE A 288 -23.88 -17.08 12.76
CA ILE A 288 -23.61 -17.17 11.32
C ILE A 288 -24.32 -16.03 10.59
N GLY A 289 -23.57 -15.29 9.78
CA GLY A 289 -24.08 -14.17 8.98
C GLY A 289 -24.43 -12.91 9.77
N LYS A 290 -24.06 -12.82 11.06
CA LYS A 290 -24.20 -11.61 11.88
C LYS A 290 -22.84 -11.02 12.18
N GLY A 291 -22.68 -9.72 11.99
CA GLY A 291 -21.44 -9.05 12.39
C GLY A 291 -21.30 -8.91 13.91
N TRP A 292 -20.09 -8.72 14.43
CA TRP A 292 -19.79 -8.56 15.87
C TRP A 292 -20.75 -7.60 16.58
N TRP A 293 -20.96 -6.41 15.99
CA TRP A 293 -21.79 -5.35 16.54
C TRP A 293 -23.30 -5.65 16.52
N GLU A 294 -23.74 -6.46 15.56
CA GLU A 294 -25.14 -6.90 15.43
C GLU A 294 -25.43 -8.07 16.37
N ALA A 295 -24.52 -9.05 16.38
CA ALA A 295 -24.60 -10.26 17.19
C ALA A 295 -24.53 -9.97 18.69
N ARG A 296 -23.78 -8.92 19.09
CA ARG A 296 -23.53 -8.54 20.48
C ARG A 296 -23.18 -9.75 21.38
N PRO A 297 -22.20 -10.59 20.97
CA PRO A 297 -21.93 -11.86 21.66
C PRO A 297 -21.57 -11.68 23.14
N TRP A 298 -21.00 -10.54 23.53
CA TRP A 298 -20.72 -10.21 24.94
C TRP A 298 -21.97 -10.10 25.84
N THR A 299 -23.16 -9.99 25.25
CA THR A 299 -24.44 -9.99 25.99
C THR A 299 -25.06 -11.38 26.11
N ASP A 300 -24.49 -12.36 25.42
CA ASP A 300 -24.99 -13.72 25.37
C ASP A 300 -24.42 -14.55 26.52
N ALA A 301 -25.30 -15.17 27.32
CA ALA A 301 -24.92 -15.91 28.52
C ALA A 301 -24.00 -17.10 28.22
N ASP A 302 -24.13 -17.72 27.05
CA ASP A 302 -23.38 -18.91 26.68
C ASP A 302 -22.04 -18.58 26.01
N TYR A 303 -21.89 -17.38 25.43
CA TYR A 303 -20.71 -17.01 24.64
C TYR A 303 -19.42 -17.09 25.46
N ASN A 304 -19.46 -16.60 26.70
CA ASN A 304 -18.32 -16.63 27.62
C ASN A 304 -17.83 -18.06 27.93
N ALA A 305 -18.67 -19.08 27.77
CA ALA A 305 -18.29 -20.47 28.04
C ALA A 305 -17.37 -21.06 26.94
N TYR A 306 -17.32 -20.45 25.75
CA TYR A 306 -16.53 -20.95 24.63
C TYR A 306 -15.75 -19.88 23.86
N SER A 307 -15.79 -18.61 24.29
CA SER A 307 -15.08 -17.49 23.66
C SER A 307 -13.57 -17.74 23.53
N ASP A 308 -12.95 -18.41 24.49
CA ASP A 308 -11.52 -18.79 24.44
C ASP A 308 -11.16 -19.70 23.25
N GLN A 309 -12.15 -20.42 22.71
CA GLN A 309 -11.98 -21.26 21.53
C GLN A 309 -11.96 -20.46 20.23
N ILE A 310 -12.52 -19.24 20.24
CA ILE A 310 -12.48 -18.24 19.16
C ILE A 310 -11.12 -17.53 19.21
N SER A 311 -10.05 -18.29 19.00
CA SER A 311 -8.68 -17.82 19.13
C SER A 311 -7.83 -18.09 17.90
N ARG A 312 -6.84 -17.23 17.67
CA ARG A 312 -5.88 -17.35 16.55
C ARG A 312 -5.22 -18.73 16.50
N ARG A 313 -4.87 -19.29 17.67
CA ARG A 313 -4.24 -20.60 17.77
C ARG A 313 -5.16 -21.70 17.22
N ASN A 314 -6.44 -21.64 17.58
CA ASN A 314 -7.41 -22.65 17.16
C ASN A 314 -7.72 -22.54 15.67
N VAL A 315 -7.87 -21.30 15.17
CA VAL A 315 -8.03 -21.02 13.73
C VAL A 315 -6.84 -21.51 12.91
N VAL A 316 -5.60 -21.25 13.34
CA VAL A 316 -4.40 -21.77 12.65
C VAL A 316 -4.39 -23.31 12.65
N ARG A 317 -4.76 -23.95 13.75
CA ARG A 317 -4.87 -25.41 13.83
C ARG A 317 -5.96 -25.93 12.88
N TYR A 318 -7.10 -25.27 12.83
CA TYR A 318 -8.19 -25.60 11.91
C TYR A 318 -7.70 -25.54 10.46
N TYR A 319 -7.03 -24.45 10.04
CA TYR A 319 -6.53 -24.34 8.68
C TYR A 319 -5.50 -25.42 8.30
N ALA A 320 -4.64 -25.81 9.25
CA ALA A 320 -3.67 -26.89 9.03
C ALA A 320 -4.33 -28.27 8.93
N GLY A 321 -5.41 -28.51 9.70
CA GLY A 321 -6.17 -29.76 9.68
C GLY A 321 -7.16 -29.88 8.53
N HIS A 322 -7.55 -28.77 7.90
CA HIS A 322 -8.62 -28.73 6.89
C HIS A 322 -8.18 -28.06 5.58
N PRO A 323 -7.13 -28.58 4.89
CA PRO A 323 -6.53 -27.91 3.73
C PRO A 323 -7.52 -27.64 2.59
N LYS A 324 -8.53 -28.51 2.40
CA LYS A 324 -9.60 -28.29 1.41
C LYS A 324 -10.45 -27.06 1.76
N ARG A 325 -10.89 -26.92 3.03
CA ARG A 325 -11.64 -25.75 3.49
C ARG A 325 -10.79 -24.49 3.42
N THR A 326 -9.54 -24.57 3.85
CA THR A 326 -8.56 -23.46 3.73
C THR A 326 -8.42 -22.98 2.28
N LEU A 327 -8.33 -23.89 1.31
CA LEU A 327 -8.27 -23.52 -0.10
C LEU A 327 -9.56 -22.85 -0.60
N GLN A 328 -10.73 -23.27 -0.11
CA GLN A 328 -12.01 -22.64 -0.45
C GLN A 328 -12.11 -21.22 0.11
N ILE A 329 -11.63 -21.00 1.34
CA ILE A 329 -11.54 -19.67 1.96
C ILE A 329 -10.58 -18.78 1.16
N LEU A 330 -9.39 -19.29 0.80
CA LEU A 330 -8.46 -18.57 -0.06
C LEU A 330 -9.05 -18.27 -1.44
N GLN A 331 -9.82 -19.20 -2.02
CA GLN A 331 -10.51 -18.97 -3.28
C GLN A 331 -11.51 -17.82 -3.16
N GLN A 332 -12.30 -17.77 -2.08
CA GLN A 332 -13.21 -16.65 -1.83
C GLN A 332 -12.44 -15.34 -1.63
N GLY A 333 -11.37 -15.34 -0.84
CA GLY A 333 -10.51 -14.16 -0.68
C GLY A 333 -9.92 -13.66 -2.01
N ALA A 334 -9.64 -14.56 -2.96
CA ALA A 334 -9.16 -14.18 -4.29
C ALA A 334 -10.27 -13.58 -5.15
N VAL A 335 -11.49 -14.11 -5.06
CA VAL A 335 -12.68 -13.50 -5.68
C VAL A 335 -12.90 -12.09 -5.12
N ASP A 336 -12.78 -11.92 -3.80
CA ASP A 336 -12.95 -10.62 -3.13
C ASP A 336 -11.85 -9.63 -3.55
N THR A 337 -10.60 -10.09 -3.63
CA THR A 337 -9.45 -9.30 -4.13
C THR A 337 -9.72 -8.79 -5.54
N LEU A 338 -10.20 -9.65 -6.44
CA LEU A 338 -10.43 -9.29 -7.83
C LEU A 338 -11.72 -8.48 -8.03
N THR A 339 -12.71 -8.63 -7.14
CA THR A 339 -13.94 -7.82 -7.15
C THR A 339 -13.64 -6.33 -6.99
N ALA A 340 -12.58 -6.00 -6.23
CA ALA A 340 -11.96 -4.69 -6.08
C ALA A 340 -12.81 -3.59 -5.43
N ARG A 341 -14.13 -3.53 -5.66
CA ARG A 341 -15.01 -2.49 -5.14
C ARG A 341 -15.97 -3.04 -4.10
N PRO A 342 -15.89 -2.60 -2.83
CA PRO A 342 -16.86 -2.99 -1.81
C PRO A 342 -18.27 -2.53 -2.19
N PRO A 343 -19.25 -3.44 -2.37
CA PRO A 343 -20.59 -3.08 -2.84
C PRO A 343 -21.39 -2.22 -1.84
N ARG A 344 -20.97 -2.19 -0.57
CA ARG A 344 -21.66 -1.50 0.52
C ARG A 344 -21.18 -0.05 0.74
N LEU A 345 -20.16 0.43 0.03
CA LEU A 345 -19.60 1.76 0.26
C LEU A 345 -19.86 2.70 -0.92
N GLY A 346 -20.48 3.85 -0.61
CA GLY A 346 -20.69 4.93 -1.56
C GLY A 346 -19.39 5.69 -1.89
N SER A 347 -19.32 6.22 -3.12
CA SER A 347 -18.18 7.03 -3.60
C SER A 347 -18.48 8.52 -3.70
N PHE A 348 -19.74 8.92 -3.49
CA PHE A 348 -20.22 10.28 -3.68
C PHE A 348 -20.96 10.81 -2.45
N SER A 349 -21.06 12.13 -2.32
CA SER A 349 -21.88 12.77 -1.28
C SER A 349 -23.36 12.65 -1.58
N GLU A 350 -24.18 12.81 -0.54
CA GLU A 350 -25.65 12.90 -0.67
C GLU A 350 -26.07 14.04 -1.61
N THR A 351 -25.38 15.18 -1.54
CA THR A 351 -25.61 16.36 -2.40
C THR A 351 -25.33 16.12 -3.89
N SER A 352 -24.75 14.98 -4.26
CA SER A 352 -24.51 14.62 -5.66
C SER A 352 -25.79 14.22 -6.42
N GLY A 353 -26.90 13.98 -5.71
CA GLY A 353 -28.15 13.50 -6.29
C GLY A 353 -28.13 12.04 -6.75
N LEU A 354 -27.09 11.28 -6.39
CA LEU A 354 -26.99 9.85 -6.68
C LEU A 354 -27.63 9.01 -5.57
N PRO A 355 -28.07 7.77 -5.88
CA PRO A 355 -28.63 6.88 -4.87
C PRO A 355 -27.59 6.52 -3.79
N PRO A 356 -28.03 6.08 -2.61
CA PRO A 356 -27.15 5.56 -1.56
C PRO A 356 -26.25 4.46 -2.10
N MET A 357 -25.00 4.40 -1.61
CA MET A 357 -23.97 3.44 -2.02
C MET A 357 -23.61 3.50 -3.52
N ALA A 358 -23.92 4.61 -4.21
CA ALA A 358 -23.51 4.80 -5.60
C ALA A 358 -21.97 4.72 -5.72
N GLN A 359 -21.51 3.82 -6.60
CA GLN A 359 -20.10 3.57 -6.84
C GLN A 359 -19.55 4.39 -8.01
N GLU A 360 -18.28 4.75 -7.91
CA GLU A 360 -17.54 5.47 -8.94
C GLU A 360 -16.95 4.53 -10.02
N PHE A 361 -17.03 4.95 -11.29
CA PHE A 361 -16.58 4.15 -12.46
C PHE A 361 -15.93 4.96 -13.61
N ARG A 362 -15.54 6.23 -13.42
CA ARG A 362 -14.91 7.08 -14.46
C ARG A 362 -13.56 6.54 -14.91
N VAL A 363 -12.81 5.89 -14.03
CA VAL A 363 -11.52 5.27 -14.36
C VAL A 363 -11.45 3.87 -13.75
N PRO A 364 -12.07 2.84 -14.34
CA PRO A 364 -12.11 1.48 -13.78
C PRO A 364 -11.16 0.56 -14.57
N VAL A 365 -9.89 0.95 -14.71
CA VAL A 365 -8.97 0.23 -15.61
C VAL A 365 -8.54 -1.09 -15.00
N PHE A 366 -7.86 -1.05 -13.86
CA PHE A 366 -7.42 -2.26 -13.18
C PHE A 366 -8.58 -2.94 -12.46
N SER A 367 -9.42 -2.17 -11.76
CA SER A 367 -10.57 -2.73 -11.04
C SER A 367 -11.67 -3.25 -11.94
N GLY A 368 -11.89 -2.64 -13.11
CA GLY A 368 -12.84 -3.15 -14.10
C GLY A 368 -12.35 -4.47 -14.68
N LEU A 369 -11.09 -4.52 -15.12
CA LEU A 369 -10.49 -5.75 -15.65
C LEU A 369 -10.44 -6.87 -14.61
N SER A 370 -10.09 -6.56 -13.35
CA SER A 370 -10.08 -7.57 -12.28
C SER A 370 -11.49 -8.06 -11.96
N ALA A 371 -12.49 -7.18 -11.94
CA ALA A 371 -13.87 -7.55 -11.65
C ALA A 371 -14.46 -8.49 -12.72
N LEU A 372 -14.10 -8.31 -14.00
CA LEU A 372 -14.53 -9.21 -15.09
C LEU A 372 -14.09 -10.65 -14.87
N VAL A 373 -12.94 -10.84 -14.22
CA VAL A 373 -12.34 -12.16 -13.98
C VAL A 373 -12.45 -12.59 -12.51
N ALA A 374 -13.14 -11.82 -11.67
CA ALA A 374 -13.23 -12.07 -10.25
C ALA A 374 -13.75 -13.48 -9.89
N PRO A 375 -14.77 -14.04 -10.56
CA PRO A 375 -15.25 -15.39 -10.27
C PRO A 375 -14.19 -16.49 -10.41
N LEU A 376 -13.12 -16.24 -11.18
CA LEU A 376 -12.03 -17.19 -11.36
C LEU A 376 -11.07 -17.23 -10.16
N GLY A 377 -11.06 -16.20 -9.31
CA GLY A 377 -10.27 -16.13 -8.07
C GLY A 377 -8.81 -16.51 -8.26
N LEU A 378 -8.36 -17.57 -7.57
CA LEU A 378 -6.95 -18.01 -7.58
C LEU A 378 -6.45 -18.39 -8.97
N VAL A 379 -7.33 -18.87 -9.85
CA VAL A 379 -6.98 -19.27 -11.22
C VAL A 379 -6.40 -18.12 -12.02
N VAL A 380 -6.76 -16.86 -11.71
CA VAL A 380 -6.20 -15.67 -12.37
C VAL A 380 -5.16 -14.99 -11.48
N LEU A 381 -5.42 -14.88 -10.18
CA LEU A 381 -4.55 -14.14 -9.27
C LEU A 381 -3.14 -14.77 -9.20
N VAL A 382 -3.05 -16.11 -9.10
CA VAL A 382 -1.77 -16.81 -9.01
C VAL A 382 -0.94 -16.67 -10.28
N PRO A 383 -1.46 -16.91 -11.51
CA PRO A 383 -0.70 -16.64 -12.73
C PRO A 383 -0.22 -15.21 -12.88
N VAL A 384 -1.04 -14.20 -12.51
CA VAL A 384 -0.61 -12.79 -12.52
C VAL A 384 0.59 -12.57 -11.61
N TRP A 385 0.58 -13.12 -10.41
CA TRP A 385 1.72 -13.06 -9.50
C TRP A 385 2.94 -13.81 -10.03
N LEU A 386 2.78 -14.99 -10.62
CA LEU A 386 3.89 -15.75 -11.20
C LEU A 386 4.55 -15.02 -12.38
N LEU A 387 3.75 -14.41 -13.27
CA LEU A 387 4.25 -13.60 -14.38
C LEU A 387 4.97 -12.34 -13.89
N THR A 388 4.40 -11.68 -12.88
CA THR A 388 5.01 -10.52 -12.22
C THR A 388 6.33 -10.90 -11.54
N ALA A 389 6.37 -12.04 -10.83
CA ALA A 389 7.57 -12.58 -10.22
C ALA A 389 8.64 -12.92 -11.28
N TRP A 390 8.26 -13.57 -12.38
CA TRP A 390 9.17 -13.87 -13.49
C TRP A 390 9.82 -12.61 -14.05
N ALA A 391 9.03 -11.57 -14.32
CA ALA A 391 9.53 -10.28 -14.80
C ALA A 391 10.44 -9.62 -13.75
N GLY A 392 10.09 -9.71 -12.46
CA GLY A 392 10.90 -9.27 -11.34
C GLY A 392 12.26 -10.00 -11.25
N VAL A 393 12.28 -11.33 -11.37
CA VAL A 393 13.52 -12.15 -11.40
C VAL A 393 14.38 -11.74 -12.58
N ARG A 394 13.78 -11.61 -13.76
CA ARG A 394 14.49 -11.19 -14.98
C ARG A 394 15.11 -9.80 -14.80
N ALA A 395 14.37 -8.85 -14.22
CA ALA A 395 14.86 -7.51 -13.94
C ALA A 395 16.00 -7.53 -12.91
N PHE A 396 15.82 -8.29 -11.82
CA PHE A 396 16.80 -8.44 -10.75
C PHE A 396 18.14 -9.02 -11.21
N ARG A 397 18.10 -10.02 -12.10
CA ARG A 397 19.28 -10.71 -12.63
C ARG A 397 19.99 -9.97 -13.77
N ARG A 398 19.28 -9.07 -14.46
CA ARG A 398 19.84 -8.27 -15.56
C ARG A 398 20.25 -6.88 -15.08
N ARG A 399 20.53 -5.95 -15.99
CA ARG A 399 20.93 -4.57 -15.68
C ARG A 399 19.81 -3.71 -15.07
N ALA A 400 18.74 -4.30 -14.53
CA ALA A 400 17.50 -3.66 -14.11
C ALA A 400 17.14 -3.94 -12.64
N ARG A 401 18.15 -4.11 -11.80
CA ARG A 401 18.01 -4.69 -10.48
C ARG A 401 17.08 -3.91 -9.55
N GLU A 402 17.09 -2.59 -9.68
CA GLU A 402 16.22 -1.65 -8.98
C GLU A 402 14.73 -1.93 -9.21
N TYR A 403 14.33 -2.31 -10.42
CA TYR A 403 12.95 -2.73 -10.72
C TYR A 403 12.63 -4.04 -10.02
N GLY A 404 13.54 -5.01 -10.08
CA GLY A 404 13.37 -6.29 -9.40
C GLY A 404 13.12 -6.13 -7.91
N ILE A 405 13.87 -5.25 -7.23
CA ILE A 405 13.69 -4.97 -5.80
C ILE A 405 12.29 -4.41 -5.52
N VAL A 406 11.84 -3.41 -6.28
CA VAL A 406 10.51 -2.81 -6.09
C VAL A 406 9.40 -3.78 -6.42
N VAL A 407 9.53 -4.54 -7.51
CA VAL A 407 8.56 -5.58 -7.88
C VAL A 407 8.45 -6.63 -6.79
N PHE A 408 9.55 -7.15 -6.26
CA PHE A 408 9.49 -8.12 -5.16
C PHE A 408 8.95 -7.53 -3.87
N PHE A 409 9.32 -6.30 -3.52
CA PHE A 409 8.77 -5.62 -2.35
C PHE A 409 7.24 -5.55 -2.41
N LEU A 410 6.70 -5.05 -3.52
CA LEU A 410 5.25 -4.91 -3.71
C LEU A 410 4.55 -6.27 -3.88
N LEU A 411 5.13 -7.19 -4.63
CA LEU A 411 4.53 -8.51 -4.88
C LEU A 411 4.49 -9.38 -3.63
N LEU A 412 5.60 -9.46 -2.88
CA LEU A 412 5.63 -10.22 -1.62
C LEU A 412 4.71 -9.59 -0.59
N PHE A 413 4.58 -8.25 -0.60
CA PHE A 413 3.58 -7.60 0.22
C PHE A 413 2.16 -8.00 -0.17
N ALA A 414 1.82 -7.95 -1.46
CA ALA A 414 0.51 -8.37 -1.95
C ALA A 414 0.19 -9.81 -1.53
N VAL A 415 1.11 -10.76 -1.74
CA VAL A 415 0.93 -12.17 -1.35
C VAL A 415 0.77 -12.32 0.16
N GLY A 416 1.55 -11.58 0.96
CA GLY A 416 1.45 -11.59 2.42
C GLY A 416 0.11 -11.02 2.92
N GLN A 417 -0.34 -9.89 2.36
CA GLN A 417 -1.63 -9.28 2.69
C GLN A 417 -2.80 -10.14 2.26
N PHE A 418 -2.67 -10.85 1.15
CA PHE A 418 -3.69 -11.79 0.71
C PHE A 418 -3.91 -12.88 1.75
N GLY A 419 -2.83 -13.53 2.19
CA GLY A 419 -2.91 -14.57 3.22
C GLY A 419 -3.47 -14.02 4.53
N LEU A 420 -3.02 -12.83 4.95
CA LEU A 420 -3.49 -12.21 6.19
C LEU A 420 -4.98 -11.83 6.11
N SER A 421 -5.40 -11.18 5.03
CA SER A 421 -6.77 -10.67 4.89
C SER A 421 -7.75 -11.80 4.56
N ALA A 422 -7.34 -12.83 3.80
CA ALA A 422 -8.22 -13.95 3.46
C ALA A 422 -8.42 -14.92 4.64
N LEU A 423 -7.38 -15.13 5.46
CA LEU A 423 -7.41 -16.11 6.55
C LEU A 423 -7.58 -15.49 7.94
N GLY A 424 -7.22 -14.22 8.10
CA GLY A 424 -7.20 -13.51 9.38
C GLY A 424 -8.28 -12.46 9.54
N GLU A 425 -9.08 -12.21 8.50
CA GLU A 425 -10.24 -11.31 8.55
C GLU A 425 -11.41 -11.97 7.80
N GLY A 426 -12.60 -12.00 8.42
CA GLY A 426 -13.76 -12.66 7.83
C GLY A 426 -14.85 -11.73 7.29
N VAL A 427 -14.90 -10.49 7.78
CA VAL A 427 -15.90 -9.49 7.35
C VAL A 427 -15.28 -8.53 6.34
N GLU A 428 -16.12 -7.93 5.49
CA GLU A 428 -15.70 -6.89 4.53
C GLU A 428 -14.54 -7.33 3.61
N GLY A 429 -14.50 -8.61 3.23
CA GLY A 429 -13.39 -9.22 2.47
C GLY A 429 -12.88 -8.37 1.31
N VAL A 430 -13.76 -7.76 0.53
CA VAL A 430 -13.37 -6.90 -0.61
C VAL A 430 -12.54 -5.67 -0.19
N LYS A 431 -12.91 -4.96 0.89
CA LYS A 431 -12.19 -3.76 1.34
C LYS A 431 -10.80 -4.13 1.83
N HIS A 432 -10.70 -5.14 2.69
CA HIS A 432 -9.43 -5.55 3.28
C HIS A 432 -8.46 -6.09 2.21
N GLN A 433 -8.99 -6.76 1.19
CA GLN A 433 -8.20 -7.22 0.05
C GLN A 433 -7.70 -6.10 -0.87
N LEU A 434 -8.06 -4.83 -0.66
CA LEU A 434 -7.46 -3.73 -1.42
C LEU A 434 -5.97 -3.53 -1.09
N LEU A 435 -5.54 -3.86 0.13
CA LEU A 435 -4.12 -3.90 0.49
C LEU A 435 -3.40 -5.08 -0.17
N THR A 436 -4.11 -6.00 -0.83
CA THR A 436 -3.57 -7.02 -1.74
C THR A 436 -3.59 -6.55 -3.19
N LEU A 437 -4.72 -6.03 -3.66
CA LEU A 437 -4.92 -5.67 -5.07
C LEU A 437 -4.06 -4.48 -5.48
N PHE A 438 -4.02 -3.42 -4.68
CA PHE A 438 -3.25 -2.21 -4.99
C PHE A 438 -1.76 -2.50 -5.23
N PRO A 439 -1.02 -3.14 -4.31
CA PRO A 439 0.38 -3.50 -4.56
C PRO A 439 0.53 -4.56 -5.66
N THR A 440 -0.45 -5.42 -5.92
CA THR A 440 -0.45 -6.31 -7.10
C THR A 440 -0.42 -5.50 -8.39
N CYS A 441 -1.30 -4.48 -8.52
CA CYS A 441 -1.35 -3.61 -9.68
C CYS A 441 -0.05 -2.80 -9.86
N LEU A 442 0.48 -2.22 -8.78
CA LEU A 442 1.77 -1.50 -8.84
C LEU A 442 2.93 -2.44 -9.22
N ALA A 443 3.01 -3.64 -8.62
CA ALA A 443 4.03 -4.62 -8.94
C ALA A 443 3.96 -5.02 -10.42
N PHE A 444 2.75 -5.26 -10.94
CA PHE A 444 2.51 -5.56 -12.34
C PHE A 444 2.97 -4.41 -13.26
N VAL A 445 2.65 -3.16 -12.93
CA VAL A 445 3.11 -1.99 -13.70
C VAL A 445 4.63 -1.90 -13.71
N PHE A 446 5.30 -1.99 -12.56
CA PHE A 446 6.77 -1.95 -12.52
C PHE A 446 7.42 -3.15 -13.23
N ALA A 447 6.80 -4.33 -13.16
CA ALA A 447 7.22 -5.51 -13.90
C ALA A 447 7.13 -5.29 -15.42
N ALA A 448 6.02 -4.73 -15.91
CA ALA A 448 5.84 -4.37 -17.31
C ALA A 448 6.84 -3.31 -17.76
N LEU A 449 7.04 -2.25 -16.97
CA LEU A 449 8.03 -1.21 -17.25
C LEU A 449 9.46 -1.75 -17.31
N SER A 450 9.77 -2.78 -16.52
CA SER A 450 11.08 -3.44 -16.56
C SER A 450 11.39 -4.08 -17.93
N LEU A 451 10.36 -4.44 -18.70
CA LEU A 451 10.47 -5.09 -20.01
C LEU A 451 10.77 -4.09 -21.14
N LEU A 452 10.58 -2.79 -20.89
CA LEU A 452 10.80 -1.76 -21.91
C LEU A 452 12.29 -1.59 -22.26
N PRO A 453 12.61 -1.27 -23.53
CA PRO A 453 13.98 -1.00 -23.95
C PRO A 453 14.59 0.16 -23.17
N ARG A 454 15.86 -0.01 -22.77
CA ARG A 454 16.67 1.02 -22.13
C ARG A 454 17.55 1.73 -23.16
N PRO A 455 17.85 3.02 -22.97
CA PRO A 455 18.88 3.69 -23.75
C PRO A 455 20.20 2.93 -23.67
N ALA A 456 20.96 2.87 -24.76
CA ALA A 456 22.33 2.37 -24.70
C ALA A 456 23.12 3.23 -23.71
N PRO A 457 23.98 2.64 -22.86
CA PRO A 457 24.93 3.44 -22.09
C PRO A 457 25.71 4.32 -23.08
N PRO A 458 26.06 5.57 -22.70
CA PRO A 458 26.97 6.35 -23.51
C PRO A 458 28.21 5.49 -23.77
N VAL A 459 28.62 5.41 -25.03
CA VAL A 459 29.95 4.91 -25.38
C VAL A 459 30.90 5.82 -24.62
N GLU A 460 31.72 5.27 -23.72
CA GLU A 460 32.89 6.01 -23.25
C GLU A 460 33.69 6.25 -24.53
N ASP A 461 33.65 7.50 -25.04
CA ASP A 461 34.65 7.92 -26.00
C ASP A 461 35.97 7.58 -25.32
N ASP A 462 36.67 6.58 -25.86
CA ASP A 462 38.04 6.29 -25.48
C ASP A 462 38.73 7.64 -25.52
N VAL A 463 39.00 8.20 -24.33
CA VAL A 463 39.89 9.33 -24.21
C VAL A 463 41.14 8.82 -24.88
N GLU A 464 41.40 9.30 -26.10
CA GLU A 464 42.61 9.02 -26.85
C GLU A 464 43.72 9.06 -25.81
N ALA A 465 44.27 7.89 -25.51
CA ALA A 465 45.41 7.80 -24.63
C ALA A 465 46.43 8.73 -25.29
N GLU A 466 46.69 9.89 -24.67
CA GLU A 466 47.75 10.76 -25.11
C GLU A 466 48.95 9.85 -25.36
N PRO A 467 49.53 9.85 -26.57
CA PRO A 467 50.65 8.98 -26.86
C PRO A 467 51.68 9.30 -25.79
N VAL A 468 52.02 8.28 -24.99
CA VAL A 468 53.07 8.36 -23.99
C VAL A 468 54.29 8.84 -24.74
N THR A 469 54.64 10.11 -24.58
CA THR A 469 55.84 10.66 -25.17
C THR A 469 57.00 9.83 -24.64
N GLU A 470 57.80 9.26 -25.54
CA GLU A 470 58.96 8.37 -25.30
C GLU A 470 60.05 8.94 -24.38
N VAL A 471 59.82 10.09 -23.73
CA VAL A 471 60.77 10.79 -22.89
C VAL A 471 60.93 10.16 -21.50
N PHE A 472 59.99 9.33 -21.04
CA PHE A 472 60.04 8.75 -19.68
C PHE A 472 60.60 7.33 -19.57
N ASP A 473 60.82 6.60 -20.67
CA ASP A 473 61.46 5.28 -20.63
C ASP A 473 63.00 5.35 -20.56
N ALA A 474 63.60 6.53 -20.75
CA ALA A 474 65.06 6.72 -20.67
C ALA A 474 65.62 6.80 -19.24
N PHE A 475 64.77 6.87 -18.20
CA PHE A 475 65.18 7.01 -16.79
C PHE A 475 64.91 5.77 -15.94
N ARG A 476 64.49 4.65 -16.55
CA ARG A 476 64.37 3.38 -15.83
C ARG A 476 65.75 2.73 -15.75
N GLU A 477 66.51 3.08 -14.71
CA GLU A 477 67.70 2.31 -14.34
C GLU A 477 67.31 0.83 -14.11
N PRO A 478 68.07 -0.13 -14.64
CA PRO A 478 67.85 -1.53 -14.32
C PRO A 478 68.35 -1.80 -12.90
N GLU A 479 67.45 -2.12 -11.98
CA GLU A 479 67.79 -2.70 -10.68
C GLU A 479 68.62 -3.97 -10.92
N ARG A 480 69.94 -3.84 -10.74
CA ARG A 480 70.87 -4.97 -10.66
C ARG A 480 70.56 -5.75 -9.40
N SER A 481 70.18 -7.01 -9.54
CA SER A 481 70.19 -7.96 -8.42
C SER A 481 71.64 -8.18 -7.98
N ALA A 482 71.96 -7.81 -6.74
CA ALA A 482 73.20 -8.20 -6.07
C ALA A 482 72.85 -8.90 -4.74
N PHE A 483 72.89 -10.23 -4.80
CA PHE A 483 73.15 -11.23 -3.76
C PHE A 483 73.19 -10.80 -2.28
N ARG A 484 72.42 -11.49 -1.42
CA ARG A 484 72.87 -12.66 -0.65
C ARG A 484 71.72 -13.41 -0.01
#